data_AF-A0A258V2E9-F1
#
_entry.id   AF-A0A258V2E9-F1
#
_cell.length_a   1.000
_cell.length_b   1.000
_cell.length_c   1.000
_cell.angle_alpha   90.00
_cell.angle_beta   90.00
_cell.angle_gamma   90.00
#
_symmetry.space_group_name_H-M   'P 1'
#
loop_
_entity.id
_entity.type
_entity.pdbx_description
1 polymer ?
#
loop_
_entity_poly.entity_id
_entity_poly.type
_entity_poly.pdbx_seq_one_letter_code
_entity_poly.pdbx_strand_id
1 'polypeptide(L)' 'MSQLPNCPQCQSTLTYEDGGLFICPECAHEWSQESQPDSAVSEKVVRDANGNVLQDGDSVTVIKDLK' A
#
# COMPACT_ATOMS: atom_id res chain seq x y z
N MET A 1 -11.29 -21.28 16.37
CA MET A 1 -10.38 -21.82 15.33
C MET A 1 -9.98 -20.63 14.48
N SER A 2 -8.75 -20.15 14.59
CA SER A 2 -8.27 -18.99 13.83
C SER A 2 -8.20 -19.36 12.35
N GLN A 3 -9.21 -18.93 11.59
CA GLN A 3 -9.33 -19.21 10.17
C GLN A 3 -8.39 -18.25 9.43
N LEU A 4 -7.12 -18.66 9.30
CA LEU A 4 -6.12 -17.94 8.51
C LEU A 4 -6.58 -17.88 7.04
N PRO A 5 -6.40 -16.76 6.34
CA PRO A 5 -6.85 -16.63 4.96
C PRO A 5 -6.05 -17.56 4.04
N ASN A 6 -6.73 -18.10 3.03
CA ASN A 6 -6.07 -18.86 1.98
C ASN A 6 -5.08 -17.97 1.24
N CYS A 7 -4.00 -18.57 0.75
CA CYS A 7 -3.01 -17.84 -0.05
C CYS A 7 -3.65 -17.27 -1.33
N PRO A 8 -3.51 -15.97 -1.65
CA PRO A 8 -4.11 -15.38 -2.85
C PRO A 8 -3.51 -15.93 -4.16
N GLN A 9 -2.25 -16.39 -4.14
CA GLN A 9 -1.55 -16.88 -5.33
C GLN A 9 -1.88 -18.33 -5.69
N CYS A 10 -2.00 -19.22 -4.71
CA CYS A 10 -2.21 -20.66 -4.94
C CYS A 10 -3.49 -21.23 -4.29
N GLN A 11 -4.26 -20.40 -3.58
CA GLN A 11 -5.50 -20.77 -2.87
C GLN A 11 -5.33 -21.86 -1.81
N SER A 12 -4.10 -22.13 -1.39
CA SER A 12 -3.82 -23.12 -0.34
C SER A 12 -4.29 -22.64 1.03
N THR A 13 -4.80 -23.56 1.84
CA THR A 13 -5.19 -23.38 3.24
C THR A 13 -4.01 -23.43 4.21
N LEU A 14 -2.80 -23.69 3.73
CA LEU A 14 -1.60 -23.90 4.55
C LEU A 14 -0.86 -22.60 4.92
N THR A 15 -1.57 -21.48 5.02
CA THR A 15 -0.99 -20.20 5.44
C THR A 15 -0.65 -20.25 6.94
N TYR A 16 0.53 -19.75 7.32
CA TYR A 16 0.86 -19.50 8.72
C TYR A 16 1.23 -18.03 8.93
N GLU A 17 1.02 -17.53 10.15
CA GLU A 17 1.45 -16.19 10.55
C GLU A 17 2.83 -16.24 11.24
N ASP A 18 3.73 -15.34 10.86
CA ASP A 18 5.01 -15.09 11.54
C ASP A 18 5.21 -13.58 11.68
N GLY A 19 5.23 -13.10 12.92
CA GLY A 19 5.53 -11.69 13.22
C GLY A 19 4.60 -10.64 12.57
N GLY A 20 3.37 -11.02 12.18
CA GLY A 20 2.41 -10.13 11.49
C GLY A 20 2.40 -10.26 9.97
N LEU A 21 3.22 -11.14 9.40
CA LEU A 21 3.14 -11.58 8.01
C LEU A 21 2.44 -12.94 7.92
N PHE A 22 1.66 -13.11 6.88
CA PHE A 22 1.20 -14.40 6.40
C PHE A 22 2.18 -14.97 5.38
N ILE A 23 2.55 -16.23 5.57
CA ILE A 23 3.46 -16.95 4.68
C ILE A 23 2.77 -18.22 4.18
N CYS A 24 2.86 -18.45 2.86
CA CYS A 24 2.45 -19.69 2.22
C CYS A 24 3.66 -20.58 1.90
N PRO A 25 3.76 -21.79 2.49
CA PRO A 25 4.87 -22.71 2.26
C PRO A 25 4.82 -23.42 0.89
N GLU A 26 3.68 -23.41 0.20
CA GLU A 26 3.56 -24.06 -1.12
C GLU A 26 4.09 -23.21 -2.27
N CYS A 27 3.95 -21.89 -2.17
CA CYS A 27 4.35 -20.97 -3.24
C CYS A 27 5.33 -19.89 -2.78
N ALA A 28 5.80 -19.95 -1.52
CA ALA A 28 6.69 -18.97 -0.90
C ALA A 28 6.17 -17.54 -1.00
N HIS A 29 4.84 -17.36 -1.05
CA HIS A 29 4.23 -16.03 -1.06
C HIS A 29 4.10 -15.52 0.37
N GLU A 30 4.62 -14.33 0.61
CA GLU A 30 4.56 -13.62 1.88
C GLU A 30 3.72 -12.34 1.71
N TRP A 31 2.75 -12.11 2.59
CA TRP A 31 1.89 -10.91 2.58
C TRP A 31 1.52 -10.50 3.99
N SER A 32 1.42 -9.20 4.26
CA SER A 32 1.10 -8.72 5.60
C SER A 32 -0.35 -9.03 5.99
N GLN A 33 -0.56 -9.48 7.23
CA GLN A 33 -1.91 -9.57 7.83
C GLN A 33 -2.56 -8.19 7.91
N GLU A 34 -1.72 -7.19 8.13
CA GLU A 34 -2.03 -5.79 7.94
C GLU A 34 -1.89 -5.42 6.46
N SER A 35 -2.65 -6.07 5.59
CA SER A 35 -3.09 -5.41 4.35
C SER A 35 -4.20 -4.41 4.71
N GLN A 36 -3.94 -3.54 5.69
CA GLN A 36 -4.34 -2.16 5.47
C GLN A 36 -3.46 -1.77 4.29
N PRO A 37 -4.01 -1.47 3.09
CA PRO A 37 -3.26 -0.60 2.22
C PRO A 37 -2.90 0.55 3.12
N ASP A 38 -1.61 0.78 3.29
CA ASP A 38 -1.13 1.98 3.95
C ASP A 38 -1.98 3.09 3.36
N SER A 39 -2.87 3.64 4.19
CA SER A 39 -3.66 4.80 3.85
C SER A 39 -2.72 6.03 3.77
N ALA A 40 -1.43 5.84 3.46
CA ALA A 40 -0.63 6.55 2.48
C ALA A 40 -1.18 6.52 1.04
N VAL A 41 -2.47 6.27 0.85
CA VAL A 41 -3.30 7.27 0.16
C VAL A 41 -3.56 8.46 1.14
N SER A 42 -2.57 8.93 1.87
CA SER A 42 -1.98 10.20 1.49
C SER A 42 -1.60 10.12 0.02
N GLU A 43 -2.60 10.30 -0.86
CA GLU A 43 -2.43 11.32 -1.87
C GLU A 43 -1.74 12.45 -1.11
N LYS A 44 -0.43 12.62 -1.29
CA LYS A 44 0.19 13.89 -0.97
C LYS A 44 -0.63 14.82 -1.84
N VAL A 45 -1.67 15.42 -1.26
CA VAL A 45 -2.54 16.35 -1.94
C VAL A 45 -1.65 17.54 -2.15
N VAL A 46 -0.85 17.50 -3.20
CA VAL A 46 0.05 18.56 -3.58
C VAL A 46 -0.88 19.66 -4.04
N ARG A 47 -1.01 20.70 -3.22
CA ARG A 47 -1.83 21.85 -3.58
C ARG A 47 -0.94 22.90 -4.18
N ASP A 48 -1.40 23.51 -5.26
CA ASP A 48 -0.76 24.71 -5.80
C ASP A 48 -0.91 25.87 -4.81
N ALA A 49 -0.16 26.97 -5.02
CA ALA A 49 -0.29 28.21 -4.26
C ALA A 49 -1.72 28.77 -4.22
N ASN A 50 -2.57 28.41 -5.20
CA ASN A 50 -3.98 28.78 -5.26
C ASN A 50 -4.94 27.80 -4.57
N GLY A 51 -4.43 26.72 -3.98
CA GLY A 51 -5.22 25.71 -3.24
C GLY A 51 -5.83 24.60 -4.10
N ASN A 52 -5.53 24.55 -5.39
CA ASN A 52 -5.98 23.48 -6.29
C ASN A 52 -5.17 22.20 -6.09
N VAL A 53 -5.84 21.05 -6.09
CA VAL A 53 -5.20 19.72 -5.99
C VAL A 53 -4.53 19.38 -7.31
N LEU A 54 -3.21 19.19 -7.28
CA LEU A 54 -2.41 18.76 -8.43
C LEU A 54 -2.45 17.24 -8.55
N GLN A 55 -2.57 16.79 -9.80
CA GLN A 55 -2.50 15.38 -10.16
C GLN A 55 -1.27 15.11 -11.03
N ASP A 56 -0.90 13.83 -11.13
CA ASP A 56 0.20 13.39 -11.97
C ASP A 56 -0.07 13.76 -13.44
N GLY A 57 0.86 14.49 -14.05
CA GLY A 57 0.73 15.01 -15.43
C GLY A 57 0.35 16.49 -15.57
N ASP A 58 0.14 17.22 -14.46
CA ASP A 58 -0.13 18.66 -14.50
C ASP A 58 1.17 19.50 -14.59
N SER A 59 1.12 20.62 -15.32
CA SER A 59 2.30 21.46 -15.56
C SER A 59 2.45 22.54 -14.49
N VAL A 60 3.23 22.26 -13.44
CA VAL A 60 3.48 23.21 -12.34
C VAL A 60 4.50 24.29 -12.70
N THR A 61 4.27 25.52 -12.22
CA THR A 61 5.22 26.64 -12.32
C THR A 61 5.62 27.12 -10.94
N VAL A 62 6.92 27.24 -10.67
CA VAL A 62 7.45 27.63 -9.36
C VAL A 62 7.31 29.15 -9.17
N ILE A 63 6.48 29.57 -8.22
CA ILE A 63 6.26 31.01 -7.92
C ILE A 63 7.20 31.57 -6.83
N LYS A 64 7.98 30.72 -6.15
CA LYS A 64 8.89 31.09 -5.06
C LYS A 64 10.12 30.19 -5.06
N ASP A 65 11.29 30.81 -4.91
CA ASP A 65 12.58 30.13 -4.88
C ASP A 65 12.65 29.15 -3.69
N LEU A 66 12.97 27.89 -3.96
CA LEU A 66 13.26 26.91 -2.92
C LEU A 66 14.70 27.11 -2.47
N LYS A 67 14.90 27.55 -1.22
CA LYS A 67 16.23 27.63 -0.58
C LYS A 67 16.42 26.53 0.45
#